data_AF-A0A392U3F9-F1
#
_entry.id   AF-A0A392U3F9-F1
#
_cell.length_a   1.000
_cell.length_b   1.000
_cell.length_c   1.000
_cell.angle_alpha   90.00
_cell.angle_beta   90.00
_cell.angle_gamma   90.00
#
_symmetry.space_group_name_H-M   'P 1'
#
loop_
_entity.id
_entity.type
_entity.pdbx_description
1 polymer ?
#
loop_
_entity_poly.entity_id
_entity_poly.type
_entity_poly.pdbx_seq_one_letter_code
_entity_poly.pdbx_strand_id
1 'polypeptide(L)' 'MAFIRTFEMLCEYLEVDPTLSLFFRIFKLQRQSTKDGRHSWVSLKRQVKLFKMYVDSVRGFKE' A
#
# COMPACT_ATOMS: atom_id res chain seq x y z
N MET A 1 -6.34 -3.64 -9.96
CA MET A 1 -7.32 -4.22 -9.02
C MET A 1 -6.72 -5.20 -8.01
N ALA A 2 -5.62 -5.90 -8.29
CA ALA A 2 -5.03 -6.89 -7.38
C ALA A 2 -4.71 -6.36 -5.96
N PHE A 3 -4.18 -5.14 -5.85
CA PHE A 3 -3.68 -4.60 -4.58
C PHE A 3 -4.78 -4.33 -3.54
N ILE A 4 -5.91 -3.75 -3.97
CA ILE A 4 -7.06 -3.50 -3.10
C ILE A 4 -7.64 -4.85 -2.65
N ARG A 5 -7.70 -5.82 -3.56
CA ARG A 5 -8.23 -7.15 -3.25
C ARG A 5 -7.38 -7.92 -2.23
N THR A 6 -6.06 -7.80 -2.31
CA THR A 6 -5.15 -8.37 -1.30
C THR A 6 -5.34 -7.72 0.08
N PHE A 7 -5.58 -6.41 0.14
CA PHE A 7 -5.89 -5.73 1.40
C PHE A 7 -7.21 -6.23 2.00
N GLU A 8 -8.26 -6.37 1.18
CA GLU A 8 -9.54 -6.91 1.62
C GLU A 8 -9.40 -8.34 2.17
N MET A 9 -8.67 -9.21 1.48
CA MET A 9 -8.40 -10.58 1.96
C MET A 9 -7.61 -10.61 3.28
N LEU A 10 -6.68 -9.67 3.47
CA LEU A 10 -5.93 -9.55 4.72
C LEU A 10 -6.84 -9.10 5.88
N CYS A 11 -7.73 -8.15 5.62
CA CYS A 11 -8.74 -7.69 6.58
C CYS A 11 -9.70 -8.82 6.96
N GLU A 12 -10.16 -9.60 5.98
CA GLU A 12 -11.00 -10.78 6.20
C GLU A 12 -10.28 -11.84 7.05
N TYR A 13 -9.02 -12.16 6.74
CA TYR A 13 -8.21 -13.11 7.53
C TYR A 13 -7.99 -12.66 8.97
N LEU A 14 -7.86 -11.36 9.21
CA LEU A 14 -7.65 -10.78 10.54
C LEU A 14 -8.96 -10.48 11.29
N GLU A 15 -10.11 -10.75 10.68
CA GLU A 15 -11.44 -10.42 11.22
C GLU A 15 -11.61 -8.93 11.57
N VAL A 16 -11.01 -8.04 10.75
CA VAL A 16 -11.08 -6.59 10.92
C VAL A 16 -11.76 -5.96 9.70
N ASP A 17 -12.59 -4.94 9.93
CA ASP A 17 -13.25 -4.22 8.85
C ASP A 17 -12.24 -3.43 7.96
N PRO A 18 -12.31 -3.57 6.62
CA PRO A 18 -11.42 -2.88 5.69
C PRO A 18 -11.76 -1.38 5.59
N THR A 19 -11.19 -0.57 6.48
CA THR A 19 -11.39 0.88 6.47
C THR A 19 -10.33 1.64 5.67
N LEU A 20 -10.69 2.79 5.08
CA LEU A 20 -9.74 3.69 4.41
C LEU A 20 -8.59 4.14 5.33
N SER A 21 -8.91 4.42 6.60
CA SER A 21 -7.92 4.82 7.60
C SER A 21 -6.88 3.71 7.83
N LEU A 22 -7.33 2.45 7.89
CA LEU A 22 -6.45 1.30 8.02
C LEU A 22 -5.60 1.09 6.77
N PHE A 23 -6.19 1.22 5.59
CA PHE A 23 -5.49 1.17 4.31
C PHE A 23 -4.34 2.19 4.27
N PHE A 24 -4.63 3.47 4.53
CA PHE A 24 -3.59 4.51 4.52
C PHE A 24 -2.52 4.30 5.60
N ARG A 25 -2.90 3.76 6.77
CA ARG A 25 -1.95 3.44 7.86
C ARG A 25 -1.00 2.30 7.49
N ILE A 26 -1.51 1.21 6.91
CA ILE A 26 -0.72 0.04 6.50
C ILE A 26 0.21 0.41 5.34
N PHE A 27 -0.33 1.08 4.33
CA PHE A 27 0.44 1.46 3.14
C PHE A 27 1.26 2.75 3.33
N LYS A 28 1.16 3.39 4.51
CA LYS A 28 1.82 4.65 4.85
C LYS A 28 1.70 5.69 3.74
N LEU A 29 0.51 5.76 3.15
CA LEU A 29 0.18 6.70 2.11
C LEU A 29 -0.11 8.05 2.76
N GLN A 30 0.70 9.04 2.42
CA GLN A 30 0.53 10.41 2.87
C GLN A 30 0.16 11.29 1.69
N ARG A 31 -0.71 12.29 1.94
CA ARG A 31 -0.91 13.39 1.00
C ARG A 31 0.33 14.27 1.03
N GLN A 32 1.07 14.29 -0.06
CA GLN A 32 2.05 15.33 -0.28
C GLN A 32 1.34 16.51 -0.95
N SER A 33 1.37 17.67 -0.29
CA SER A 33 1.12 18.93 -0.99
C SER A 33 2.33 19.21 -1.86
N THR A 34 2.12 19.23 -3.18
CA THR A 34 3.13 19.80 -4.09
C THR A 34 2.99 21.32 -4.07
N LYS A 35 4.09 22.04 -4.34
CA LYS A 35 4.14 23.51 -4.31
C LYS A 35 3.10 24.18 -5.23
N ASP A 36 2.58 23.43 -6.22
CA ASP A 36 1.57 23.90 -7.18
C ASP A 36 0.12 23.71 -6.69
N GLY A 37 -0.12 23.37 -5.42
CA GLY A 37 -1.46 23.08 -4.90
C GLY A 37 -2.03 21.73 -5.35
N ARG A 38 -1.28 20.94 -6.13
CA ARG A 38 -1.66 19.56 -6.49
C ARG A 38 -1.37 18.61 -5.34
N HIS A 39 -2.34 17.80 -4.96
CA HIS A 39 -2.16 16.73 -3.98
C HIS A 39 -1.79 15.44 -4.70
N SER A 40 -0.60 14.92 -4.41
CA SER A 40 -0.19 13.57 -4.84
C SER A 40 -0.15 12.65 -3.63
N TRP A 41 -0.64 11.43 -3.80
CA TRP A 41 -0.46 10.37 -2.81
C TRP A 41 0.96 9.84 -2.93
N VAL A 42 1.73 9.90 -1.85
CA VAL A 42 3.06 9.30 -1.79
C VAL A 42 3.08 8.24 -0.71
N SER A 43 3.59 7.06 -1.05
CA SER A 43 4.00 6.09 -0.04
C SER A 43 5.27 6.59 0.61
N LEU A 44 5.31 6.72 1.93
CA LEU A 44 6.56 6.95 2.67
C LEU A 44 7.53 5.78 2.38
N LYS A 45 8.49 5.99 1.47
CA LYS A 45 9.51 5.03 1.01
C LYS A 45 10.52 4.60 2.09
N ARG A 46 10.13 4.43 3.35
CA ARG A 46 11.03 4.00 4.44
C ARG A 46 10.47 2.85 5.29
N GLN A 47 9.82 1.88 4.64
CA GLN A 47 9.67 0.50 5.12
C GLN A 47 9.93 -0.47 3.97
N VAL A 48 11.16 -0.44 3.45
CA VAL A 48 11.60 -1.37 2.40
C VAL A 48 11.39 -2.83 2.83
N LYS A 49 11.40 -3.15 4.14
CA LYS A 49 11.21 -4.52 4.66
C LYS A 49 9.83 -5.14 4.40
N LEU A 50 8.73 -4.38 4.52
CA LEU A 50 7.37 -4.93 4.34
C LEU A 50 7.07 -5.30 2.89
N PHE A 51 7.53 -4.47 1.96
CA PHE A 51 7.35 -4.71 0.52
C PHE A 51 8.51 -5.48 -0.11
N LYS A 52 9.59 -5.80 0.64
CA LYS A 52 10.70 -6.60 0.11
C LYS A 52 10.23 -7.97 -0.33
N MET A 53 9.38 -8.62 0.48
CA MET A 53 8.73 -9.89 0.12
C MET A 53 7.91 -9.80 -1.18
N TYR A 54 7.23 -8.68 -1.40
CA TYR A 54 6.46 -8.46 -2.63
C TYR A 54 7.37 -8.17 -3.84
N VAL A 55 8.42 -7.35 -3.66
CA VAL A 55 9.39 -7.04 -4.72
C VAL A 55 10.15 -8.29 -5.15
N ASP A 56 10.50 -9.16 -4.19
CA ASP A 56 11.15 -10.44 -4.48
C ASP A 56 10.18 -11.43 -5.14
N SER A 57 8.88 -11.39 -4.83
CA SER A 57 7.87 -12.27 -5.45
C SER A 57 7.46 -11.86 -6.87
N VAL A 58 7.47 -10.56 -7.22
CA VAL A 58 7.16 -10.09 -8.57
C VAL A 58 8.38 -9.98 -9.49
N ARG A 59 9.59 -10.26 -8.99
CA ARG A 59 10.85 -10.10 -9.74
C ARG A 59 11.05 -11.08 -10.91
N GLY A 60 10.17 -12.06 -11.07
CA GLY A 60 10.12 -12.98 -12.22
C GLY A 60 8.78 -13.00 -12.95
N PHE A 61 7.86 -12.06 -12.66
CA PHE A 61 6.53 -12.01 -13.30
C PHE A 61 6.59 -11.44 -14.74
N LYS A 62 7.77 -11.04 -15.22
CA LYS A 62 7.97 -10.46 -16.54
C LYS A 62 9.16 -11.08 -17.27
N GLU A 63 9.24 -12.41 -17.23
CA GLU A 63 9.86 -13.25 -18.27
C GLU A 63 8.77 -14.13 -18.89
#